data_AF-A0A6I9P195-F1
#
_entry.id   AF-A0A6I9P195-F1
#
_cell.length_a   1.000
_cell.length_b   1.000
_cell.length_c   1.000
_cell.angle_alpha   90.00
_cell.angle_beta   90.00
_cell.angle_gamma   90.00
#
_symmetry.space_group_name_H-M   'P 1'
#
loop_
_entity.id
_entity.type
_entity.pdbx_description
1 polymer ?
#
loop_
_entity_poly.entity_id
_entity_poly.type
_entity_poly.pdbx_seq_one_letter_code
_entity_poly.pdbx_strand_id
1 'polypeptide(L)'
;HGYNVWRDPMKPTQILAKLCKDGKLDGPHYGPAGRVKVENRVFMAPTEIEDENGLKRQTDEHLALTVLKHWEEIPKAGCKLVPEHVETRPLLHPDKPGIEQGRIEMWVDMFPKDMTAPGPALDISPRRPKKFELRVIVWNTDEVVLEDDDIFTGEKSSDIFVRGWLKGQQEDKQDTDVHYHSITGEGNFNWRYVYPFDYLMAEEKIVISKKESMFAWDETEYKIPARLNLQVWDADHFSADDFLGAIELDLNRFPRGAKTAKQCTLEMVTNQGEMPSISIFKQKRIKGWWPFVARNEDDEFELTGKVEAELHLLTGEEAERSPVGEGRNEPDPMEKP
;
A
#
# COMPACT_ATOMS: atom_id res chain seq x y z
N HIS A 1 -17.28 -4.91 -6.42
CA HIS A 1 -16.93 -4.01 -7.54
C HIS A 1 -15.42 -3.97 -7.65
N GLY A 2 -14.84 -4.16 -8.84
CA GLY A 2 -13.39 -4.28 -8.97
C GLY A 2 -12.94 -4.36 -10.42
N TYR A 3 -11.65 -4.17 -10.67
CA TYR A 3 -11.08 -4.15 -12.02
C TYR A 3 -11.23 -5.50 -12.74
N ASN A 4 -11.28 -6.61 -11.98
CA ASN A 4 -11.48 -7.98 -12.48
C ASN A 4 -12.94 -8.46 -12.49
N VAL A 5 -13.93 -7.57 -12.28
CA VAL A 5 -15.33 -7.99 -12.30
C VAL A 5 -15.75 -8.41 -13.72
N TRP A 6 -16.40 -9.56 -13.82
CA TRP A 6 -17.02 -10.05 -15.06
C TRP A 6 -18.08 -9.07 -15.58
N ARG A 7 -18.00 -8.71 -16.87
CA ARG A 7 -18.81 -7.62 -17.45
C ARG A 7 -19.84 -8.06 -18.47
N ASP A 8 -19.71 -9.27 -18.99
CA ASP A 8 -20.71 -9.82 -19.91
C ASP A 8 -22.01 -10.08 -19.14
N PRO A 9 -23.18 -9.71 -19.69
CA PRO A 9 -24.47 -9.98 -19.06
C PRO A 9 -24.71 -11.47 -18.81
N MET A 10 -24.10 -12.34 -19.60
CA MET A 10 -24.08 -13.78 -19.38
C MET A 10 -22.83 -14.19 -18.62
N LYS A 11 -22.99 -15.03 -17.60
CA LYS A 11 -21.85 -15.61 -16.89
C LYS A 11 -21.03 -16.54 -17.81
N PRO A 12 -19.73 -16.73 -17.56
CA PRO A 12 -18.91 -17.67 -18.34
C PRO A 12 -19.54 -19.06 -18.51
N THR A 13 -20.12 -19.61 -17.43
CA THR A 13 -20.84 -20.91 -17.46
C THR A 13 -22.02 -20.91 -18.44
N GLN A 14 -22.77 -19.81 -18.50
CA GLN A 14 -23.92 -19.65 -19.40
C GLN A 14 -23.49 -19.49 -20.86
N ILE A 15 -22.42 -18.72 -21.12
CA ILE A 15 -21.85 -18.55 -22.46
C ILE A 15 -21.35 -19.90 -22.97
N LEU A 16 -20.58 -20.64 -22.17
CA LEU A 16 -20.04 -21.93 -22.55
C LEU A 16 -21.15 -22.95 -22.85
N ALA A 17 -22.18 -23.01 -22.01
CA ALA A 17 -23.33 -23.88 -22.24
C ALA A 17 -24.07 -23.54 -23.55
N LYS A 18 -24.22 -22.24 -23.85
CA LYS A 18 -24.82 -21.78 -25.10
C LYS A 18 -23.98 -22.18 -26.32
N LEU A 19 -22.67 -21.94 -26.28
CA LEU A 19 -21.77 -22.32 -27.38
C LEU A 19 -21.76 -23.83 -27.64
N CYS A 20 -21.78 -24.65 -26.58
CA CYS A 20 -21.88 -26.10 -26.73
C CYS A 20 -23.20 -26.51 -27.39
N LYS A 21 -24.32 -25.90 -26.97
CA LYS A 21 -25.64 -26.13 -27.56
C LYS A 21 -25.69 -25.73 -29.03
N ASP A 22 -25.23 -24.53 -29.36
CA ASP A 22 -25.25 -23.98 -30.72
C ASP A 22 -24.32 -24.78 -31.66
N GLY A 23 -23.16 -25.21 -31.14
CA GLY A 23 -22.22 -26.08 -31.84
C GLY A 23 -22.60 -27.57 -31.89
N LYS A 24 -23.71 -27.96 -31.26
CA LYS A 24 -24.16 -29.36 -31.11
C LYS A 24 -23.09 -30.27 -30.52
N LEU A 25 -22.40 -29.77 -29.50
CA LEU A 25 -21.30 -30.44 -28.80
C LEU A 25 -21.80 -31.15 -27.53
N ASP A 26 -21.18 -32.27 -27.16
CA ASP A 26 -21.38 -32.92 -25.87
C ASP A 26 -20.70 -32.14 -24.72
N GLY A 27 -21.47 -31.71 -23.72
CA GLY A 27 -20.99 -30.90 -22.58
C GLY A 27 -21.60 -29.49 -22.54
N PRO A 28 -21.14 -28.60 -21.64
CA PRO A 28 -20.01 -28.77 -20.72
C PRO A 28 -20.35 -29.65 -19.51
N HIS A 29 -19.47 -30.62 -19.20
CA HIS A 29 -19.60 -31.51 -18.04
C HIS A 29 -18.57 -31.14 -16.97
N TYR A 30 -19.03 -30.53 -15.88
CA TYR A 30 -18.20 -30.16 -14.74
C TYR A 30 -17.99 -31.36 -13.81
N GLY A 31 -16.78 -31.52 -13.30
CA GLY A 31 -16.37 -32.66 -12.49
C GLY A 31 -15.44 -32.27 -11.33
N PRO A 32 -15.16 -33.23 -10.43
CA PRO A 32 -14.38 -32.98 -9.23
C PRO A 32 -12.95 -32.52 -9.56
N ALA A 33 -12.32 -31.86 -8.60
CA ALA A 33 -10.95 -31.32 -8.68
C ALA A 33 -10.75 -30.27 -9.79
N GLY A 34 -11.79 -29.50 -10.10
CA GLY A 34 -11.68 -28.39 -11.05
C GLY A 34 -11.55 -28.82 -12.50
N ARG A 35 -12.28 -29.88 -12.88
CA ARG A 35 -12.28 -30.43 -14.23
C ARG A 35 -13.54 -30.05 -14.99
N VAL A 36 -13.41 -29.66 -16.26
CA VAL A 36 -14.54 -29.50 -17.18
C VAL A 36 -14.25 -30.21 -18.50
N LYS A 37 -15.22 -30.95 -19.02
CA LYS A 37 -15.12 -31.70 -20.28
C LYS A 37 -16.10 -31.13 -21.32
N VAL A 38 -15.59 -30.88 -22.53
CA VAL A 38 -16.36 -30.52 -23.73
C VAL A 38 -15.90 -31.41 -24.87
N GLU A 39 -16.81 -32.20 -25.44
CA GLU A 39 -16.52 -33.26 -26.42
C GLU A 39 -15.42 -34.20 -25.92
N ASN A 40 -14.25 -34.21 -26.58
CA ASN A 40 -13.10 -35.04 -26.24
C ASN A 40 -11.96 -34.24 -25.58
N ARG A 41 -12.20 -32.98 -25.20
CA ARG A 41 -11.22 -32.15 -24.48
C ARG A 41 -11.59 -31.97 -23.02
N VAL A 42 -10.55 -31.93 -22.19
CA VAL A 42 -10.64 -31.76 -20.74
C VAL A 42 -9.78 -30.58 -20.35
N PHE A 43 -10.37 -29.64 -19.61
CA PHE A 43 -9.69 -28.47 -19.09
C PHE A 43 -9.71 -28.50 -17.56
N MET A 44 -8.69 -27.89 -16.97
CA MET A 44 -8.50 -27.79 -15.53
C MET A 44 -8.34 -26.34 -15.13
N ALA A 45 -9.02 -25.90 -14.09
CA ALA A 45 -8.83 -24.57 -13.51
C ALA A 45 -9.16 -24.56 -12.01
N PRO A 46 -8.69 -23.57 -11.24
CA PRO A 46 -9.11 -23.40 -9.86
C PRO A 46 -10.62 -23.19 -9.76
N THR A 47 -11.26 -23.88 -8.82
CA THR A 47 -12.69 -23.72 -8.49
C THR A 47 -12.93 -22.77 -7.34
N GLU A 48 -11.90 -22.04 -6.88
CA GLU A 48 -12.01 -21.15 -5.73
C GLU A 48 -11.75 -19.70 -6.14
N ILE A 49 -12.61 -18.80 -5.66
CA ILE A 49 -12.44 -17.36 -5.71
C ILE A 49 -12.41 -16.80 -4.31
N GLU A 50 -11.49 -15.88 -4.07
CA GLU A 50 -11.45 -15.09 -2.84
C GLU A 50 -12.34 -13.84 -3.04
N ASP A 51 -13.30 -13.61 -2.15
CA ASP A 51 -14.12 -12.41 -2.17
C ASP A 51 -13.39 -11.20 -1.55
N GLU A 52 -14.02 -10.02 -1.63
CA GLU A 52 -13.44 -8.76 -1.12
C GLU A 52 -13.14 -8.79 0.39
N ASN A 53 -13.64 -9.78 1.13
CA ASN A 53 -13.41 -9.97 2.56
C ASN A 53 -12.39 -11.09 2.86
N GLY A 54 -11.71 -11.62 1.84
CA GLY A 54 -10.75 -12.72 1.99
C GLY A 54 -11.40 -14.11 2.12
N LEU A 55 -12.71 -14.23 1.89
CA LEU A 55 -13.42 -15.50 2.03
C LEU A 55 -13.37 -16.28 0.72
N LYS A 56 -12.90 -17.53 0.79
CA LYS A 56 -12.86 -18.43 -0.38
C LYS A 56 -14.24 -19.02 -0.66
N ARG A 57 -14.71 -18.87 -1.89
CA ARG A 57 -15.98 -19.42 -2.39
C ARG A 57 -15.73 -20.33 -3.57
N GLN A 58 -16.46 -21.44 -3.62
CA GLN A 58 -16.42 -22.36 -4.76
C GLN A 58 -17.15 -21.75 -5.98
N THR A 59 -16.60 -21.93 -7.18
CA THR A 59 -17.13 -21.41 -8.44
C THR A 59 -16.69 -22.25 -9.64
N ASP A 60 -17.61 -22.43 -10.58
CA ASP A 60 -17.34 -23.04 -11.90
C ASP A 60 -17.04 -21.98 -12.98
N GLU A 61 -17.18 -20.69 -12.66
CA GLU A 61 -17.05 -19.61 -13.64
C GLU A 61 -15.62 -19.50 -14.18
N HIS A 62 -14.62 -19.77 -13.35
CA HIS A 62 -13.22 -19.81 -13.76
C HIS A 62 -12.92 -20.97 -14.71
N LEU A 63 -13.50 -22.15 -14.46
CA LEU A 63 -13.36 -23.28 -15.38
C LEU A 63 -14.00 -22.96 -16.71
N ALA A 64 -15.23 -22.46 -16.70
CA ALA A 64 -15.94 -22.10 -17.91
C ALA A 64 -15.15 -21.04 -18.71
N LEU A 65 -14.63 -20.02 -18.04
CA LEU A 65 -13.79 -18.99 -18.66
C LEU A 65 -12.50 -19.57 -19.26
N THR A 66 -11.86 -20.53 -18.60
CA THR A 66 -10.68 -21.22 -19.14
C THR A 66 -11.01 -21.93 -20.44
N VAL A 67 -12.17 -22.61 -20.54
CA VAL A 67 -12.61 -23.24 -21.80
C VAL A 67 -12.88 -22.20 -22.87
N LEU A 68 -13.56 -21.10 -22.54
CA LEU A 68 -13.85 -20.02 -23.48
C LEU A 68 -12.56 -19.38 -24.04
N LYS A 69 -11.52 -19.23 -23.21
CA LYS A 69 -10.21 -18.71 -23.63
C LYS A 69 -9.45 -19.66 -24.57
N HIS A 70 -9.78 -20.95 -24.53
CA HIS A 70 -9.18 -21.98 -25.37
C HIS A 70 -10.23 -22.56 -26.33
N TRP A 71 -11.26 -21.78 -26.69
CA TRP A 71 -12.36 -22.30 -27.49
C TRP A 71 -11.89 -22.78 -28.87
N GLU A 72 -10.82 -22.18 -29.42
CA GLU A 72 -10.16 -22.58 -30.66
C GLU A 72 -9.66 -24.03 -30.66
N GLU A 73 -9.48 -24.62 -29.48
CA GLU A 73 -9.05 -26.00 -29.32
C GLU A 73 -10.18 -27.02 -29.55
N ILE A 74 -11.44 -26.58 -29.45
CA ILE A 74 -12.61 -27.47 -29.53
C ILE A 74 -12.78 -27.99 -30.96
N PRO A 75 -12.78 -29.33 -31.18
CA PRO A 75 -12.94 -29.88 -32.52
C PRO A 75 -14.26 -29.45 -33.18
N LYS A 76 -14.22 -29.19 -34.49
CA LYS A 76 -15.38 -28.87 -35.37
C LYS A 76 -16.09 -27.54 -35.12
N ALA A 77 -16.00 -26.96 -33.92
CA ALA A 77 -16.68 -25.72 -33.54
C ALA A 77 -15.74 -24.62 -33.00
N GLY A 78 -14.47 -24.95 -32.75
CA GLY A 78 -13.51 -24.05 -32.16
C GLY A 78 -13.10 -22.90 -33.08
N CYS A 79 -13.05 -21.71 -32.52
CA CYS A 79 -12.52 -20.51 -33.14
C CYS A 79 -12.00 -19.56 -32.03
N LYS A 80 -11.23 -18.53 -32.40
CA LYS A 80 -10.89 -17.47 -31.46
C LYS A 80 -12.12 -16.63 -31.17
N LEU A 81 -12.65 -16.71 -29.96
CA LEU A 81 -13.85 -15.96 -29.54
C LEU A 81 -13.59 -14.45 -29.40
N VAL A 82 -12.36 -14.06 -29.05
CA VAL A 82 -11.96 -12.65 -28.94
C VAL A 82 -10.73 -12.42 -29.85
N PRO A 83 -10.92 -12.09 -31.13
CA PRO A 83 -9.82 -11.56 -31.93
C PRO A 83 -9.42 -10.20 -31.34
N GLU A 84 -8.15 -10.01 -31.00
CA GLU A 84 -7.63 -8.70 -30.59
C GLU A 84 -7.83 -7.73 -31.76
N HIS A 85 -8.86 -6.89 -31.68
CA HIS A 85 -9.08 -5.80 -32.61
C HIS A 85 -9.01 -4.50 -31.82
N VAL A 86 -7.85 -3.86 -31.89
CA VAL A 86 -7.67 -2.49 -31.42
C VAL A 86 -8.15 -1.59 -32.54
N GLU A 87 -9.24 -0.86 -32.31
CA GLU A 87 -9.68 0.20 -33.20
C GLU A 87 -8.94 1.49 -32.84
N THR A 88 -8.37 2.16 -33.85
CA THR A 88 -7.71 3.45 -33.67
C THR A 88 -8.52 4.55 -34.35
N ARG A 89 -8.93 5.57 -33.59
CA ARG A 89 -9.68 6.72 -34.11
C ARG A 89 -8.88 8.02 -33.96
N PRO A 90 -8.81 8.88 -34.99
CA PRO A 90 -8.15 10.17 -34.89
C PRO A 90 -8.96 11.13 -34.00
N LEU A 91 -8.24 11.92 -33.21
CA LEU A 91 -8.80 13.05 -32.47
C LEU A 91 -8.74 14.30 -33.35
N LEU A 92 -9.91 14.90 -33.60
CA LEU A 92 -10.06 16.08 -34.43
C LEU A 92 -10.66 17.22 -33.60
N HIS A 93 -10.00 18.37 -33.61
CA HIS A 93 -10.51 19.59 -33.00
C HIS A 93 -11.48 20.30 -33.97
N PRO A 94 -12.70 20.69 -33.55
CA PRO A 94 -13.67 21.34 -34.43
C PRO A 94 -13.13 22.58 -35.13
N ASP A 95 -12.33 23.39 -34.42
CA ASP A 95 -11.70 24.61 -34.96
C ASP A 95 -10.48 24.35 -35.87
N LYS A 96 -9.99 23.11 -35.97
CA LYS A 96 -8.87 22.71 -36.85
C LYS A 96 -9.27 21.49 -37.70
N PRO A 97 -10.30 21.63 -38.55
CA PRO A 97 -10.80 20.52 -39.35
C PRO A 97 -9.70 19.97 -40.28
N GLY A 98 -9.57 18.64 -40.32
CA GLY A 98 -8.60 17.95 -41.17
C GLY A 98 -7.18 17.82 -40.60
N ILE A 99 -6.90 18.40 -39.43
CA ILE A 99 -5.63 18.18 -38.72
C ILE A 99 -5.90 17.22 -37.57
N GLU A 100 -5.15 16.13 -37.48
CA GLU A 100 -5.18 15.17 -36.38
C GLU A 100 -4.38 15.71 -35.18
N GLN A 101 -4.96 15.75 -33.98
CA GLN A 101 -4.29 16.19 -32.74
C GLN A 101 -3.88 15.02 -31.82
N GLY A 102 -4.10 13.79 -32.27
CA GLY A 102 -3.82 12.57 -31.52
C GLY A 102 -4.69 11.43 -31.99
N ARG A 103 -4.59 10.27 -31.34
CA ARG A 103 -5.41 9.09 -31.62
C ARG A 103 -5.90 8.47 -30.33
N ILE A 104 -7.10 7.90 -30.36
CA ILE A 104 -7.59 6.99 -29.33
C ILE A 104 -7.45 5.57 -29.85
N GLU A 105 -6.83 4.70 -29.06
CA GLU A 105 -6.85 3.25 -29.27
C GLU A 105 -7.88 2.65 -28.31
N MET A 106 -8.80 1.82 -28.83
CA MET A 106 -9.91 1.27 -28.07
C MET A 106 -10.23 -0.16 -28.50
N TRP A 107 -10.75 -0.95 -27.57
CA TRP A 107 -11.46 -2.20 -27.87
C TRP A 107 -12.95 -1.88 -28.03
N VAL A 108 -13.59 -2.46 -29.04
CA VAL A 108 -15.01 -2.18 -29.34
C VAL A 108 -15.82 -3.46 -29.31
N ASP A 109 -16.63 -3.62 -28.27
CA ASP A 109 -17.60 -4.71 -28.22
C ASP A 109 -18.92 -4.29 -28.87
N MET A 110 -19.40 -5.09 -29.82
CA MET A 110 -20.68 -4.88 -30.52
C MET A 110 -21.73 -5.88 -30.02
N PHE A 111 -22.83 -5.38 -29.47
CA PHE A 111 -23.92 -6.21 -28.95
C PHE A 111 -25.16 -6.16 -29.86
N PRO A 112 -25.80 -7.31 -30.15
CA PRO A 112 -27.10 -7.35 -30.80
C PRO A 112 -28.18 -6.59 -29.99
N LYS A 113 -29.08 -5.88 -30.68
CA LYS A 113 -30.13 -5.06 -30.03
C LYS A 113 -31.20 -5.90 -29.29
N ASP A 114 -31.29 -7.18 -29.60
CA ASP A 114 -32.21 -8.15 -29.01
C ASP A 114 -31.65 -8.84 -27.76
N MET A 115 -30.38 -8.59 -27.41
CA MET A 115 -29.79 -9.04 -26.15
C MET A 115 -30.00 -8.03 -25.02
N THR A 116 -29.87 -8.51 -23.78
CA THR A 116 -29.82 -7.63 -22.61
C THR A 116 -28.68 -6.64 -22.76
N ALA A 117 -28.95 -5.36 -22.47
CA ALA A 117 -27.94 -4.32 -22.56
C ALA A 117 -26.70 -4.70 -21.73
N PRO A 118 -25.49 -4.32 -22.18
CA PRO A 118 -24.30 -4.47 -21.38
C PRO A 118 -24.46 -3.74 -20.04
N GLY A 119 -23.68 -4.16 -19.04
CA GLY A 119 -23.69 -3.53 -17.72
C GLY A 119 -23.39 -2.02 -17.76
N PRO A 120 -23.50 -1.34 -16.61
CA PRO A 120 -23.20 0.09 -16.54
C PRO A 120 -21.79 0.39 -17.07
N ALA A 121 -21.65 1.54 -17.72
CA ALA A 121 -20.37 2.01 -18.25
C ALA A 121 -19.30 2.02 -17.15
N LEU A 122 -18.06 1.69 -17.52
CA LEU A 122 -16.94 1.79 -16.60
C LEU A 122 -16.70 3.26 -16.25
N ASP A 123 -16.74 3.57 -14.96
CA ASP A 123 -16.28 4.87 -14.49
C ASP A 123 -14.76 4.95 -14.66
N ILE A 124 -14.35 5.70 -15.67
CA ILE A 124 -12.95 6.00 -16.00
C ILE A 124 -12.52 7.36 -15.42
N SER A 125 -13.35 7.98 -14.57
CA SER A 125 -12.98 9.23 -13.90
C SER A 125 -11.65 9.05 -13.17
N PRO A 126 -10.78 10.07 -13.18
CA PRO A 126 -9.55 10.03 -12.40
C PRO A 126 -9.85 9.64 -10.96
N ARG A 127 -9.13 8.61 -10.49
CA ARG A 127 -9.31 8.13 -9.12
C ARG A 127 -8.87 9.25 -8.18
N ARG A 128 -9.73 9.58 -7.22
CA ARG A 128 -9.44 10.62 -6.23
C ARG A 128 -8.71 10.01 -5.03
N PRO A 129 -7.75 10.73 -4.44
CA PRO A 129 -7.16 10.32 -3.18
C PRO A 129 -8.21 10.30 -2.07
N LYS A 130 -7.97 9.46 -1.06
CA LYS A 130 -8.77 9.40 0.17
C LYS A 130 -7.94 9.93 1.32
N LYS A 131 -8.60 10.62 2.25
CA LYS A 131 -7.98 11.08 3.49
C LYS A 131 -7.68 9.92 4.44
N PHE A 132 -6.50 9.94 5.03
CA PHE A 132 -6.05 9.05 6.09
C PHE A 132 -5.35 9.84 7.19
N GLU A 133 -5.26 9.24 8.37
CA GLU A 133 -4.45 9.73 9.48
C GLU A 133 -3.60 8.58 10.00
N LEU A 134 -2.28 8.76 9.98
CA LEU A 134 -1.33 7.84 10.63
C LEU A 134 -1.00 8.39 12.02
N ARG A 135 -1.36 7.63 13.05
CA ARG A 135 -0.92 7.87 14.42
C ARG A 135 0.29 6.99 14.71
N VAL A 136 1.37 7.58 15.18
CA VAL A 136 2.60 6.86 15.56
C VAL A 136 2.86 7.13 17.02
N ILE A 137 2.88 6.10 17.85
CA ILE A 137 3.25 6.24 19.26
C ILE A 137 4.68 5.74 19.42
N VAL A 138 5.58 6.60 19.87
CA VAL A 138 6.91 6.23 20.35
C VAL A 138 6.76 5.88 21.82
N TRP A 139 6.94 4.59 22.14
CA TRP A 139 6.86 4.10 23.51
C TRP A 139 8.22 4.27 24.17
N ASN A 140 9.21 3.53 23.66
CA ASN A 140 10.52 3.39 24.29
C ASN A 140 11.64 3.35 23.25
N THR A 141 12.86 3.61 23.70
CA THR A 141 14.10 3.25 23.00
C THR A 141 14.92 2.29 23.84
N ASP A 142 15.79 1.51 23.20
CA ASP A 142 16.71 0.59 23.86
C ASP A 142 18.02 0.49 23.05
N GLU A 143 19.13 0.22 23.73
CA GLU A 143 20.48 0.09 23.16
C GLU A 143 20.88 1.26 22.23
N VAL A 144 20.40 2.48 22.50
CA VAL A 144 20.84 3.70 21.79
C VAL A 144 22.30 4.00 22.14
N VAL A 145 23.10 4.37 21.14
CA VAL A 145 24.50 4.78 21.34
C VAL A 145 24.59 6.00 22.27
N LEU A 146 25.69 6.07 23.03
CA LEU A 146 25.92 7.11 24.03
C LEU A 146 27.05 8.03 23.56
N GLU A 147 26.76 9.32 23.37
CA GLU A 147 27.73 10.30 22.86
C GLU A 147 28.39 11.14 23.96
N ASP A 148 27.66 11.52 25.02
CA ASP A 148 28.21 12.39 26.07
C ASP A 148 29.18 11.64 26.98
N ASP A 149 30.32 12.27 27.28
CA ASP A 149 31.28 11.83 28.29
C ASP A 149 31.20 12.75 29.54
N ASP A 150 30.83 12.22 30.70
CA ASP A 150 30.90 12.97 31.96
C ASP A 150 32.37 13.30 32.30
N ILE A 151 32.68 14.60 32.38
CA ILE A 151 34.04 15.11 32.59
C ILE A 151 34.63 14.70 33.96
N PHE A 152 33.79 14.39 34.95
CA PHE A 152 34.21 14.05 36.31
C PHE A 152 34.24 12.55 36.57
N THR A 153 33.30 11.78 36.02
CA THR A 153 33.17 10.33 36.26
C THR A 153 33.70 9.48 35.10
N GLY A 154 33.76 10.04 33.89
CA GLY A 154 34.05 9.30 32.65
C GLY A 154 32.93 8.35 32.23
N GLU A 155 31.73 8.50 32.82
CA GLU A 155 30.55 7.71 32.46
C GLU A 155 29.92 8.28 31.18
N LYS A 156 29.56 7.39 30.25
CA LYS A 156 28.89 7.78 29.01
C LYS A 156 27.39 7.90 29.21
N SER A 157 26.78 8.93 28.64
CA SER A 157 25.32 9.08 28.61
C SER A 157 24.83 9.74 27.32
N SER A 158 23.50 9.79 27.12
CA SER A 158 22.86 10.64 26.11
C SER A 158 21.51 11.15 26.59
N ASP A 159 21.15 12.35 26.16
CA ASP A 159 19.87 13.01 26.31
C ASP A 159 18.98 12.70 25.09
N ILE A 160 18.33 11.54 25.09
CA ILE A 160 17.71 10.96 23.89
C ILE A 160 16.37 11.62 23.55
N PHE A 161 16.17 11.97 22.28
CA PHE A 161 14.84 12.21 21.72
C PHE A 161 14.65 11.54 20.36
N VAL A 162 13.39 11.29 20.00
CA VAL A 162 13.03 10.71 18.70
C VAL A 162 12.32 11.76 17.86
N ARG A 163 12.66 11.85 16.58
CA ARG A 163 12.06 12.74 15.59
C ARG A 163 11.34 11.93 14.51
N GLY A 164 10.12 12.31 14.15
CA GLY A 164 9.32 11.62 13.13
C GLY A 164 8.76 12.57 12.07
N TRP A 165 8.55 12.05 10.85
CA TRP A 165 7.74 12.71 9.81
C TRP A 165 7.34 11.74 8.69
N LEU A 166 6.25 12.07 7.97
CA LEU A 166 5.93 11.45 6.69
C LEU A 166 6.70 12.14 5.55
N LYS A 167 7.25 11.35 4.63
CA LYS A 167 7.89 11.87 3.41
C LYS A 167 6.94 12.82 2.68
N GLY A 168 7.46 13.97 2.24
CA GLY A 168 6.67 15.05 1.61
C GLY A 168 6.08 16.06 2.59
N GLN A 169 6.09 15.77 3.89
CA GLN A 169 5.71 16.64 5.00
C GLN A 169 6.93 16.92 5.89
N GLN A 170 8.11 17.15 5.31
CA GLN A 170 9.33 17.41 6.08
C GLN A 170 9.29 18.72 6.90
N GLU A 171 8.35 19.61 6.57
CA GLU A 171 8.09 20.83 7.32
C GLU A 171 7.26 20.55 8.59
N ASP A 172 6.55 19.42 8.64
CA ASP A 172 5.69 18.97 9.76
C ASP A 172 6.39 17.91 10.63
N LYS A 173 7.71 18.05 10.83
CA LYS A 173 8.47 17.18 11.74
C LYS A 173 7.95 17.32 13.16
N GLN A 174 7.81 16.20 13.85
CA GLN A 174 7.40 16.14 15.26
C GLN A 174 8.47 15.44 16.07
N ASP A 175 8.77 16.00 17.24
CA ASP A 175 9.77 15.48 18.17
C ASP A 175 9.08 15.00 19.45
N THR A 176 9.65 13.98 20.11
CA THR A 176 9.30 13.65 21.49
C THR A 176 9.81 14.72 22.46
N ASP A 177 9.47 14.59 23.74
CA ASP A 177 10.30 15.16 24.79
C ASP A 177 11.66 14.46 24.87
N VAL A 178 12.59 15.09 25.59
CA VAL A 178 13.94 14.56 25.82
C VAL A 178 13.93 13.65 27.05
N HIS A 179 14.49 12.46 26.90
CA HIS A 179 14.82 11.57 28.00
C HIS A 179 16.25 11.87 28.45
N TYR A 180 16.38 12.59 29.58
CA TYR A 180 17.67 13.05 30.07
C TYR A 180 18.51 11.94 30.70
N HIS A 181 19.81 11.97 30.43
CA HIS A 181 20.86 11.20 31.08
C HIS A 181 20.65 9.68 31.03
N SER A 182 20.44 9.15 29.83
CA SER A 182 20.41 7.72 29.60
C SER A 182 21.81 7.13 29.64
N ILE A 183 22.07 6.22 30.58
CA ILE A 183 23.36 5.52 30.73
C ILE A 183 23.37 4.12 30.07
N THR A 184 22.20 3.64 29.63
CA THR A 184 22.00 2.33 29.02
C THR A 184 21.53 2.40 27.56
N GLY A 185 21.21 3.60 27.07
CA GLY A 185 20.55 3.81 25.79
C GLY A 185 19.03 3.58 25.84
N GLU A 186 18.48 3.37 27.04
CA GLU A 186 17.03 3.28 27.27
C GLU A 186 16.41 4.69 27.32
N GLY A 187 15.20 4.82 26.77
CA GLY A 187 14.41 6.05 26.84
C GLY A 187 12.93 5.72 26.86
N ASN A 188 12.13 6.49 27.60
CA ASN A 188 10.68 6.26 27.74
C ASN A 188 9.93 7.57 27.47
N PHE A 189 8.96 7.53 26.55
CA PHE A 189 8.36 8.76 25.99
C PHE A 189 6.83 8.77 26.10
N ASN A 190 6.16 7.65 25.77
CA ASN A 190 4.70 7.59 25.60
C ASN A 190 4.15 8.75 24.75
N TRP A 191 4.78 8.99 23.59
CA TRP A 191 4.56 10.19 22.80
C TRP A 191 3.91 9.88 21.47
N ARG A 192 2.83 10.59 21.12
CA ARG A 192 2.04 10.33 19.91
C ARG A 192 2.25 11.39 18.84
N TYR A 193 2.70 10.96 17.66
CA TYR A 193 2.64 11.74 16.44
C TYR A 193 1.32 11.54 15.71
N VAL A 194 0.83 12.59 15.07
CA VAL A 194 -0.41 12.58 14.27
C VAL A 194 -0.13 13.14 12.89
N TYR A 195 -0.27 12.32 11.85
CA TYR A 195 0.01 12.71 10.46
C TYR A 195 -1.23 12.52 9.57
N PRO A 196 -1.97 13.58 9.24
CA PRO A 196 -3.01 13.53 8.22
C PRO A 196 -2.39 13.55 6.81
N PHE A 197 -2.91 12.75 5.89
CA PHE A 197 -2.45 12.71 4.50
C PHE A 197 -3.51 12.20 3.51
N ASP A 198 -3.37 12.60 2.25
CA ASP A 198 -4.20 12.11 1.15
C ASP A 198 -3.50 10.96 0.43
N TYR A 199 -4.21 9.86 0.19
CA TYR A 199 -3.62 8.63 -0.34
C TYR A 199 -4.43 8.01 -1.47
N LEU A 200 -3.74 7.65 -2.54
CA LEU A 200 -4.30 7.02 -3.72
C LEU A 200 -4.02 5.51 -3.69
N MET A 201 -4.94 4.74 -3.12
CA MET A 201 -4.83 3.28 -2.93
C MET A 201 -4.46 2.50 -4.20
N ALA A 202 -4.86 3.00 -5.37
CA ALA A 202 -4.61 2.34 -6.65
C ALA A 202 -3.15 2.38 -7.10
N GLU A 203 -2.46 3.45 -6.75
CA GLU A 203 -1.06 3.71 -7.13
C GLU A 203 -0.12 3.54 -5.94
N GLU A 204 -0.67 3.31 -4.75
CA GLU A 204 0.04 3.18 -3.48
C GLU A 204 0.90 4.42 -3.13
N LYS A 205 0.39 5.62 -3.45
CA LYS A 205 1.07 6.91 -3.27
C LYS A 205 0.31 7.87 -2.36
N ILE A 206 1.06 8.65 -1.60
CA ILE A 206 0.55 9.88 -0.99
C ILE A 206 0.45 10.93 -2.09
N VAL A 207 -0.67 11.64 -2.13
CA VAL A 207 -0.91 12.80 -2.99
C VAL A 207 -0.73 14.04 -2.13
N ILE A 208 0.03 15.00 -2.63
CA ILE A 208 0.17 16.29 -1.98
C ILE A 208 -0.09 17.37 -3.02
N SER A 209 -0.89 18.35 -2.61
CA SER A 209 -1.18 19.53 -3.41
C SER A 209 -0.39 20.71 -2.86
N LYS A 210 0.53 21.28 -3.66
CA LYS A 210 1.23 22.53 -3.32
C LYS A 210 0.82 23.64 -4.27
N LYS A 211 0.59 24.82 -3.71
CA LYS A 211 0.59 26.08 -4.47
C LYS A 211 2.03 26.55 -4.59
N GLU A 212 2.54 26.70 -5.81
CA GLU A 212 3.94 27.14 -6.04
C GLU A 212 4.22 28.56 -5.51
N SER A 213 3.17 29.35 -5.27
CA SER A 213 3.27 30.70 -4.69
C SER A 213 1.94 31.12 -4.06
N MET A 214 1.97 32.05 -3.10
CA MET A 214 0.76 32.68 -2.52
C MET A 214 -0.11 33.41 -3.56
N PHE A 215 0.39 33.59 -4.79
CA PHE A 215 -0.31 34.20 -5.92
C PHE A 215 -0.61 33.22 -7.07
N ALA A 216 -0.20 31.96 -6.95
CA ALA A 216 -0.51 30.92 -7.93
C ALA A 216 -1.94 30.41 -7.71
N TRP A 217 -2.73 30.43 -8.79
CA TRP A 217 -4.10 29.91 -8.77
C TRP A 217 -4.14 28.39 -8.97
N ASP A 218 -3.12 27.84 -9.64
CA ASP A 218 -3.03 26.41 -9.95
C ASP A 218 -2.28 25.68 -8.82
N GLU A 219 -2.93 24.66 -8.27
CA GLU A 219 -2.31 23.70 -7.35
C GLU A 219 -1.64 22.59 -8.15
N THR A 220 -0.34 22.40 -7.95
CA THR A 220 0.38 21.27 -8.54
C THR A 220 0.25 20.07 -7.62
N GLU A 221 -0.37 19.00 -8.11
CA GLU A 221 -0.43 17.72 -7.42
C GLU A 221 0.83 16.90 -7.71
N TYR A 222 1.48 16.41 -6.65
CA TYR A 222 2.60 15.49 -6.75
C TYR A 222 2.33 14.22 -5.96
N LYS A 223 2.82 13.10 -6.51
CA LYS A 223 2.65 11.77 -5.94
C LYS A 223 3.98 11.24 -5.43
N ILE A 224 4.00 10.77 -4.20
CA ILE A 224 5.22 10.30 -3.53
C ILE A 224 4.96 8.97 -2.81
N PRO A 225 6.00 8.14 -2.59
CA PRO A 225 5.83 6.92 -1.81
C PRO A 225 5.45 7.25 -0.36
N ALA A 226 4.57 6.43 0.22
CA ALA A 226 4.13 6.56 1.60
C ALA A 226 5.22 6.03 2.55
N ARG A 227 6.11 6.91 3.02
CA ARG A 227 7.24 6.52 3.89
C ARG A 227 7.24 7.32 5.18
N LEU A 228 7.28 6.61 6.31
CA LEU A 228 7.48 7.17 7.64
C LEU A 228 8.98 7.16 7.94
N ASN A 229 9.53 8.31 8.32
CA ASN A 229 10.89 8.43 8.81
C ASN A 229 10.85 8.60 10.32
N LEU A 230 11.68 7.84 11.02
CA LEU A 230 11.99 8.04 12.43
C LEU A 230 13.50 8.20 12.57
N GLN A 231 13.93 9.13 13.40
CA GLN A 231 15.33 9.37 13.74
C GLN A 231 15.49 9.45 15.25
N VAL A 232 16.64 9.02 15.74
CA VAL A 232 17.07 9.19 17.13
C VAL A 232 18.25 10.15 17.18
N TRP A 233 18.21 11.03 18.16
CA TRP A 233 19.13 12.15 18.33
C TRP A 233 19.54 12.27 19.79
N ASP A 234 20.73 12.83 20.02
CA ASP A 234 21.19 13.31 21.32
C ASP A 234 20.94 14.80 21.44
N ALA A 235 20.28 15.25 22.52
CA ALA A 235 19.92 16.63 22.75
C ALA A 235 21.01 17.37 23.51
N ASP A 236 21.68 18.30 22.83
CA ASP A 236 22.81 19.02 23.38
C ASP A 236 22.38 20.34 24.04
N HIS A 237 22.87 20.63 25.24
CA HIS A 237 22.55 21.88 25.93
C HIS A 237 23.30 23.11 25.38
N PHE A 238 24.51 22.91 24.83
CA PHE A 238 25.41 24.00 24.45
C PHE A 238 25.92 23.92 23.00
N SER A 239 25.57 22.86 22.27
CA SER A 239 25.94 22.59 20.87
C SER A 239 24.68 22.26 20.03
N ALA A 240 24.89 21.86 18.77
CA ALA A 240 23.81 21.35 17.93
C ALA A 240 23.58 19.87 18.23
N ASP A 241 22.33 19.45 18.30
CA ASP A 241 21.94 18.05 18.53
C ASP A 241 22.66 17.07 17.58
N ASP A 242 23.11 15.95 18.13
CA ASP A 242 23.83 14.92 17.39
C ASP A 242 22.89 13.86 16.80
N PHE A 243 23.08 13.55 15.53
CA PHE A 243 22.31 12.51 14.84
C PHE A 243 22.90 11.13 15.16
N LEU A 244 22.09 10.27 15.79
CA LEU A 244 22.55 8.93 16.18
C LEU A 244 22.11 7.85 15.20
N GLY A 245 20.92 7.97 14.59
CA GLY A 245 20.42 6.94 13.70
C GLY A 245 19.04 7.20 13.11
N ALA A 246 18.68 6.42 12.08
CA ALA A 246 17.41 6.55 11.40
C ALA A 246 16.82 5.21 10.96
N ILE A 247 15.50 5.21 10.76
CA ILE A 247 14.80 4.17 10.00
C ILE A 247 13.74 4.80 9.10
N GLU A 248 13.67 4.33 7.85
CA GLU A 248 12.60 4.68 6.91
C GLU A 248 11.71 3.44 6.70
N LEU A 249 10.43 3.55 7.05
CA LEU A 249 9.42 2.50 6.88
C LEU A 249 8.52 2.84 5.67
N ASP A 250 8.59 2.05 4.61
CA ASP A 250 7.61 2.12 3.51
C ASP A 250 6.28 1.52 3.99
N LEU A 251 5.26 2.37 4.17
CA LEU A 251 3.97 2.00 4.76
C LEU A 251 3.21 0.96 3.92
N ASN A 252 3.53 0.83 2.63
CA ASN A 252 2.97 -0.22 1.79
C ASN A 252 3.65 -1.57 2.02
N ARG A 253 4.93 -1.57 2.43
CA ARG A 253 5.75 -2.76 2.57
C ARG A 253 6.95 -2.51 3.48
N PHE A 254 6.83 -2.85 4.76
CA PHE A 254 7.92 -2.75 5.74
C PHE A 254 8.08 -4.05 6.54
N PRO A 255 9.27 -4.33 7.10
CA PRO A 255 9.48 -5.50 7.96
C PRO A 255 8.58 -5.41 9.19
N ARG A 256 7.99 -6.54 9.57
CA ARG A 256 7.22 -6.63 10.80
C ARG A 256 8.14 -6.35 12.00
N GLY A 257 7.75 -5.41 12.87
CA GLY A 257 8.50 -5.10 14.08
C GLY A 257 8.71 -6.33 14.98
N ALA A 258 9.88 -6.41 15.61
CA ALA A 258 10.21 -7.48 16.54
C ALA A 258 9.35 -7.37 17.82
N LYS A 259 9.11 -8.49 18.50
CA LYS A 259 8.27 -8.49 19.70
C LYS A 259 8.98 -7.93 20.94
N THR A 260 10.31 -8.00 20.95
CA THR A 260 11.17 -7.52 22.03
C THR A 260 12.40 -6.85 21.43
N ALA A 261 13.03 -5.94 22.16
CA ALA A 261 14.27 -5.29 21.72
C ALA A 261 15.40 -6.29 21.41
N LYS A 262 15.48 -7.40 22.16
CA LYS A 262 16.46 -8.48 21.91
C LYS A 262 16.29 -9.19 20.57
N GLN A 263 15.08 -9.21 20.02
CA GLN A 263 14.78 -9.79 18.70
C GLN A 263 14.89 -8.78 17.56
N CYS A 264 15.12 -7.51 17.88
CA CYS A 264 15.28 -6.44 16.91
C CYS A 264 16.73 -6.40 16.44
N THR A 265 16.96 -6.73 15.17
CA THR A 265 18.32 -6.88 14.60
C THR A 265 18.48 -6.06 13.32
N LEU A 266 19.73 -5.77 12.97
CA LEU A 266 20.10 -5.06 11.75
C LEU A 266 19.57 -5.74 10.46
N GLU A 267 19.45 -7.07 10.47
CA GLU A 267 18.94 -7.89 9.36
C GLU A 267 17.52 -7.48 8.92
N MET A 268 16.73 -6.90 9.82
CA MET A 268 15.39 -6.40 9.50
C MET A 268 15.43 -5.28 8.46
N VAL A 269 16.53 -4.51 8.39
CA VAL A 269 16.71 -3.40 7.43
C VAL A 269 17.58 -3.81 6.26
N THR A 270 18.61 -4.65 6.47
CA THR A 270 19.54 -5.05 5.41
C THR A 270 19.01 -6.20 4.54
N ASN A 271 18.11 -7.04 5.06
CA ASN A 271 17.58 -8.22 4.36
C ASN A 271 16.04 -8.16 4.16
N GLN A 272 15.54 -7.02 3.67
CA GLN A 272 14.11 -6.80 3.41
C GLN A 272 13.50 -7.74 2.35
N GLY A 273 14.32 -8.46 1.58
CA GLY A 273 13.87 -9.38 0.53
C GLY A 273 13.41 -10.74 1.08
N GLU A 274 14.01 -11.21 2.16
CA GLU A 274 13.72 -12.53 2.75
C GLU A 274 12.75 -12.45 3.93
N MET A 275 12.64 -11.28 4.56
CA MET A 275 11.78 -11.08 5.71
C MET A 275 10.30 -10.89 5.33
N PRO A 276 9.35 -11.47 6.07
CA PRO A 276 7.92 -11.21 5.87
C PRO A 276 7.63 -9.71 6.00
N SER A 277 7.10 -9.13 4.93
CA SER A 277 6.71 -7.72 4.88
C SER A 277 5.22 -7.55 5.14
N ILE A 278 4.87 -6.38 5.68
CA ILE A 278 3.50 -5.99 5.99
C ILE A 278 3.17 -4.64 5.36
N SER A 279 1.87 -4.42 5.15
CA SER A 279 1.31 -3.15 4.70
C SER A 279 0.42 -2.60 5.79
N ILE A 280 0.62 -1.35 6.23
CA ILE A 280 -0.26 -0.73 7.23
C ILE A 280 -1.68 -0.53 6.67
N PHE A 281 -1.81 -0.40 5.35
CA PHE A 281 -3.10 -0.30 4.66
C PHE A 281 -3.90 -1.62 4.65
N LYS A 282 -3.25 -2.76 4.93
CA LYS A 282 -3.89 -4.07 5.13
C LYS A 282 -4.05 -4.41 6.61
N GLN A 283 -3.02 -4.13 7.41
CA GLN A 283 -3.02 -4.31 8.85
C GLN A 283 -2.98 -2.94 9.52
N LYS A 284 -4.17 -2.37 9.81
CA LYS A 284 -4.33 -0.98 10.29
C LYS A 284 -3.60 -0.64 11.58
N ARG A 285 -3.23 -1.63 12.42
CA ARG A 285 -2.52 -1.40 13.68
C ARG A 285 -1.39 -2.40 13.89
N ILE A 286 -0.22 -1.91 14.25
CA ILE A 286 0.92 -2.74 14.63
C ILE A 286 1.77 -2.05 15.69
N LYS A 287 2.21 -2.83 16.69
CA LYS A 287 3.23 -2.44 17.67
C LYS A 287 4.42 -3.40 17.55
N GLY A 288 5.63 -2.87 17.68
CA GLY A 288 6.85 -3.67 17.68
C GLY A 288 8.12 -2.82 17.81
N TRP A 289 9.25 -3.51 17.75
CA TRP A 289 10.58 -2.93 17.79
C TRP A 289 11.18 -2.86 16.39
N TRP A 290 11.80 -1.73 16.06
CA TRP A 290 12.56 -1.53 14.83
C TRP A 290 13.94 -0.94 15.11
N PRO A 291 14.97 -1.34 14.32
CA PRO A 291 16.33 -0.87 14.55
C PRO A 291 16.54 0.51 13.92
N PHE A 292 17.18 1.41 14.66
CA PHE A 292 17.83 2.58 14.09
C PHE A 292 19.18 2.19 13.51
N VAL A 293 19.47 2.70 12.32
CA VAL A 293 20.73 2.45 11.65
C VAL A 293 21.40 3.76 11.28
N ALA A 294 22.72 3.78 11.39
CA ALA A 294 23.59 4.81 10.83
C ALA A 294 24.62 4.15 9.91
N ARG A 295 25.39 4.98 9.20
CA ARG A 295 26.53 4.52 8.42
C ARG A 295 27.81 4.85 9.19
N ASN A 296 28.68 3.87 9.34
CA ASN A 296 29.99 4.06 9.94
C ASN A 296 31.00 4.68 8.95
N GLU A 297 32.25 4.85 9.38
CA GLU A 297 33.34 5.41 8.56
C GLU A 297 33.61 4.62 7.26
N ASP A 298 33.27 3.33 7.25
CA ASP A 298 33.45 2.41 6.11
C ASP A 298 32.22 2.34 5.18
N ASP A 299 31.21 3.21 5.38
CA ASP A 299 29.92 3.25 4.66
C ASP A 299 29.04 2.00 4.87
N GLU A 300 29.32 1.21 5.91
CA GLU A 300 28.53 0.04 6.30
C GLU A 300 27.42 0.44 7.28
N PHE A 301 26.26 -0.23 7.20
CA PHE A 301 25.17 0.00 8.15
C PHE A 301 25.50 -0.62 9.51
N GLU A 302 25.38 0.18 10.57
CA GLU A 302 25.50 -0.26 11.95
C GLU A 302 24.21 0.02 12.73
N LEU A 303 23.96 -0.80 13.76
CA LEU A 303 22.82 -0.64 14.66
C LEU A 303 23.19 0.41 15.72
N THR A 304 22.48 1.54 15.74
CA THR A 304 22.77 2.65 16.67
C THR A 304 21.68 2.87 17.72
N GLY A 305 20.64 2.04 17.69
CA GLY A 305 19.56 2.06 18.66
C GLY A 305 18.37 1.24 18.20
N LYS A 306 17.37 1.13 19.06
CA LYS A 306 16.10 0.46 18.76
C LYS A 306 14.96 1.32 19.26
N VAL A 307 13.85 1.32 18.52
CA VAL A 307 12.62 2.02 18.92
C VAL A 307 11.45 1.06 19.01
N GLU A 308 10.74 1.11 20.13
CA GLU A 308 9.41 0.53 20.26
C GLU A 308 8.39 1.55 19.78
N ALA A 309 7.76 1.27 18.65
CA ALA A 309 6.72 2.12 18.10
C ALA A 309 5.41 1.37 17.91
N GLU A 310 4.31 2.12 17.89
CA GLU A 310 3.01 1.64 17.45
C GLU A 310 2.48 2.52 16.33
N LEU A 311 2.17 1.90 15.19
CA LEU A 311 1.56 2.56 14.05
C LEU A 311 0.08 2.19 14.00
N HIS A 312 -0.79 3.19 13.90
CA HIS A 312 -2.23 3.02 13.75
C HIS A 312 -2.72 3.91 12.61
N LEU A 313 -3.21 3.29 11.54
CA LEU A 313 -3.77 3.95 10.37
C LEU A 313 -5.30 3.98 10.46
N LEU A 314 -5.85 5.18 10.36
CA LEU A 314 -7.29 5.43 10.31
C LEU A 314 -7.66 6.08 8.97
N THR A 315 -8.86 5.80 8.47
CA THR A 315 -9.44 6.67 7.42
C THR A 315 -9.73 8.05 8.01
N GLY A 316 -9.85 9.08 7.17
CA GLY A 316 -10.22 10.42 7.62
C GLY A 316 -11.53 10.43 8.43
N GLU A 317 -12.53 9.64 8.02
CA GLU A 317 -13.79 9.49 8.76
C GLU A 317 -13.61 8.81 10.13
N GLU A 318 -12.73 7.81 10.24
CA GLU A 318 -12.41 7.14 11.50
C GLU A 318 -11.66 8.08 12.45
N ALA A 319 -10.74 8.88 11.92
CA ALA A 319 -9.97 9.87 12.68
C ALA A 319 -10.85 10.99 13.26
N GLU A 320 -11.76 11.54 12.45
CA GLU A 320 -12.72 12.57 12.88
C GLU A 320 -13.65 12.09 14.00
N ARG A 321 -14.00 10.80 14.01
CA ARG A 321 -14.85 10.20 15.06
C ARG A 321 -14.12 9.91 16.37
N SER A 322 -12.80 9.80 16.32
CA SER A 322 -11.96 9.45 17.47
C SER A 322 -10.74 10.40 17.51
N PRO A 323 -10.95 11.70 17.79
CA PRO A 323 -9.89 12.68 17.73
C PRO A 323 -8.85 12.42 18.81
N VAL A 324 -7.59 12.72 18.50
CA VAL A 324 -6.45 12.61 19.42
C VAL A 324 -5.58 13.86 19.41
N GLY A 325 -4.93 14.17 20.53
CA GLY A 325 -3.92 15.23 20.62
C GLY A 325 -2.51 14.73 20.27
N GLU A 326 -1.64 15.65 19.86
CA GLU A 326 -0.21 15.39 19.70
C GLU A 326 0.50 15.21 21.05
N GLY A 327 1.57 14.41 21.05
CA GLY A 327 2.34 14.05 22.23
C GLY A 327 1.47 13.36 23.28
N ARG A 328 1.33 14.00 24.44
CA ARG A 328 0.50 13.54 25.57
C ARG A 328 -0.74 14.42 25.78
N ASN A 329 -1.05 15.29 24.82
CA ASN A 329 -2.13 16.25 24.95
C ASN A 329 -3.50 15.64 24.68
N GLU A 330 -4.55 16.29 25.18
CA GLU A 330 -5.93 16.01 24.80
C GLU A 330 -6.20 16.37 23.32
N PRO A 331 -7.22 15.76 22.69
CA PRO A 331 -8.10 14.70 23.21
C PRO A 331 -7.41 13.32 23.33
N ASP A 332 -7.96 12.43 24.16
CA ASP A 332 -7.41 11.10 24.46
C ASP A 332 -5.91 11.14 24.86
N PRO A 333 -5.58 11.79 26.00
CA PRO A 333 -4.21 12.03 26.39
C PRO A 333 -3.49 10.73 26.74
N MET A 334 -2.20 10.67 26.37
CA MET A 334 -1.32 9.56 26.73
C MET A 334 -0.81 9.72 28.18
N GLU A 335 -0.61 8.60 28.87
CA GLU A 335 -0.02 8.61 30.21
C GLU A 335 1.45 9.06 30.16
N LYS A 336 1.90 9.77 31.19
CA LYS A 336 3.34 10.08 31.31
C LYS A 336 4.12 8.77 31.54
N PRO A 337 5.28 8.62 30.88
CA PRO A 337 6.13 7.43 31.00
C PRO A 337 6.70 7.24 32.40
#